data_AF-A0A358UWR4-F1
#
_entry.id   AF-A0A358UWR4-F1
#
_cell.length_a   1.000
_cell.length_b   1.000
_cell.length_c   1.000
_cell.angle_alpha   90.00
_cell.angle_beta   90.00
_cell.angle_gamma   90.00
#
_symmetry.space_group_name_H-M   'P 1'
#
loop_
_entity.id
_entity.type
_entity.pdbx_description
1 polymer ?
#
loop_
_entity_poly.entity_id
_entity_poly.type
_entity_poly.pdbx_seq_one_letter_code
_entity_poly.pdbx_strand_id
1 'polypeptide(L)'
;KGSELILEICKKMETDNYLSGRDGRNYLDLSAFEKNNIAVRFQNFQHPIYKQIHEGFLPCMSSVDILFNCGAESLKIIEESQKNNL
;
A
#
# COMPACT_ATOMS: atom_id res chain seq x y z
N LYS A 1 -1.33 -21.21 3.69
CA LYS A 1 -0.27 -21.29 2.65
C LYS A 1 0.39 -19.93 2.39
N GLY A 2 -0.33 -18.88 1.99
CA GLY A 2 0.28 -17.56 1.72
C GLY A 2 0.92 -16.89 2.94
N SER A 3 0.21 -16.85 4.08
CA SER A 3 0.72 -16.21 5.32
C SER A 3 2.04 -16.82 5.82
N GLU A 4 2.16 -18.14 5.78
CA GLU A 4 3.34 -18.86 6.24
C GLU A 4 4.56 -18.60 5.36
N LEU A 5 4.37 -18.56 4.04
CA LEU A 5 5.44 -18.21 3.11
C LEU A 5 5.98 -16.79 3.38
N ILE A 6 5.09 -15.83 3.64
CA ILE A 6 5.49 -14.46 3.98
C ILE A 6 6.26 -14.43 5.29
N LEU A 7 5.82 -15.16 6.31
CA LEU A 7 6.51 -15.27 7.59
C LEU A 7 7.93 -15.83 7.43
N GLU A 8 8.09 -16.89 6.63
CA GLU A 8 9.41 -17.47 6.36
C GLU A 8 10.33 -16.52 5.58
N ILE A 9 9.79 -15.72 4.66
CA ILE A 9 10.55 -14.64 4.00
C ILE A 9 11.02 -13.61 5.05
N CYS A 10 10.13 -13.16 5.94
CA CYS A 10 10.49 -12.21 6.98
C CYS A 10 11.60 -12.75 7.90
N LYS A 11 11.47 -14.00 8.34
CA LYS A 11 12.49 -14.67 9.17
C LYS A 11 13.83 -14.78 8.45
N LYS A 12 13.84 -15.16 7.17
CA LYS A 12 15.05 -15.28 6.36
C LYS A 12 15.74 -13.92 6.11
N MET A 13 14.96 -12.85 6.11
CA MET A 13 15.45 -11.47 5.95
C MET A 13 15.79 -10.79 7.29
N GLU A 14 15.62 -11.49 8.42
CA GLU A 14 15.86 -10.97 9.77
C GLU A 14 15.17 -9.62 10.02
N THR A 15 13.94 -9.46 9.50
CA THR A 15 13.17 -8.23 9.67
C THR A 15 12.25 -8.30 10.89
N ASP A 16 11.97 -7.13 11.46
CA ASP A 16 11.03 -6.90 12.55
C ASP A 16 9.69 -6.30 12.07
N ASN A 17 9.56 -5.98 10.77
CA ASN A 17 8.37 -5.36 10.20
C ASN A 17 7.99 -5.97 8.85
N TYR A 18 6.70 -6.21 8.67
CA TYR A 18 6.11 -6.57 7.37
C TYR A 18 5.02 -5.57 6.99
N LEU A 19 5.18 -4.86 5.88
CA LEU A 19 4.14 -3.98 5.34
C LEU A 19 3.29 -4.76 4.34
N SER A 20 2.01 -4.95 4.67
CA SER A 20 1.03 -5.62 3.82
C SER A 20 0.04 -4.63 3.20
N GLY A 21 -0.61 -5.04 2.11
CA GLY A 21 -1.82 -4.40 1.61
C GLY A 21 -2.93 -4.41 2.66
N ARG A 22 -3.90 -3.48 2.60
CA ARG A 22 -5.02 -3.39 3.57
C ARG A 22 -5.74 -4.73 3.79
N ASP A 23 -5.90 -5.50 2.72
CA ASP A 23 -6.60 -6.80 2.72
C ASP A 23 -5.77 -7.94 3.33
N GLY A 24 -4.48 -7.70 3.65
CA GLY A 24 -3.64 -8.60 4.42
C GLY A 24 -4.28 -9.03 5.74
N ARG A 25 -5.08 -8.16 6.35
CA ARG A 25 -5.83 -8.44 7.59
C ARG A 25 -6.76 -9.65 7.45
N ASN A 26 -7.21 -9.95 6.24
CA ASN A 26 -8.18 -11.01 5.98
C ASN A 26 -7.54 -12.40 5.86
N TYR A 27 -6.22 -12.50 5.64
CA TYR A 27 -5.57 -13.77 5.36
C TYR A 27 -4.24 -14.03 6.10
N LEU A 28 -3.65 -13.02 6.73
CA LEU A 28 -2.44 -13.17 7.52
C LEU A 28 -2.75 -13.73 8.91
N ASP A 29 -1.98 -14.73 9.35
CA ASP A 29 -1.96 -15.20 10.72
C ASP A 29 -1.11 -14.25 11.57
N LEU A 30 -1.70 -13.14 12.01
CA LEU A 30 -1.02 -12.10 12.78
C LEU A 30 -0.41 -12.63 14.07
N SER A 31 -1.01 -13.67 14.67
CA SER A 31 -0.48 -14.30 15.88
C SER A 31 0.86 -14.99 15.63
N ALA A 32 1.05 -15.60 14.46
CA ALA A 32 2.31 -16.23 14.08
C ALA A 32 3.42 -15.18 13.85
N PHE A 33 3.09 -14.05 13.23
CA PHE A 33 4.03 -12.93 13.06
C PHE A 33 4.44 -12.32 14.39
N GLU A 34 3.47 -12.05 15.27
CA GLU A 34 3.71 -11.50 16.60
C GLU A 34 4.61 -12.42 17.46
N LYS A 35 4.37 -13.75 17.43
CA LYS A 35 5.22 -14.74 18.11
C LYS A 35 6.67 -14.75 17.63
N ASN A 36 6.93 -14.28 16.41
CA ASN A 36 8.27 -14.17 15.84
C ASN A 36 8.83 -12.73 15.93
N ASN A 37 8.22 -11.85 16.74
CA ASN A 37 8.58 -10.44 16.89
C ASN A 37 8.54 -9.64 15.57
N ILE A 38 7.62 -9.99 14.67
CA ILE A 38 7.42 -9.27 13.41
C ILE A 38 6.12 -8.48 13.48
N ALA A 39 6.22 -7.15 13.44
CA ALA A 39 5.07 -6.27 13.40
C ALA A 39 4.49 -6.21 11.98
N VAL A 40 3.24 -6.65 11.82
CA VAL A 40 2.52 -6.47 10.56
C VAL A 40 1.89 -5.09 10.52
N ARG A 41 2.36 -4.26 9.60
CA ARG A 41 1.80 -2.96 9.26
C ARG A 41 0.93 -3.11 8.02
N PHE A 42 -0.09 -2.29 7.91
CA PHE A 42 -1.01 -2.33 6.77
C PHE A 42 -1.03 -0.98 6.09
N GLN A 43 -0.75 -0.97 4.79
CA GLN A 43 -0.91 0.25 4.01
C GLN A 43 -2.40 0.59 3.90
N ASN A 44 -2.73 1.88 4.00
CA ASN A 44 -4.06 2.42 3.75
C ASN A 44 -3.97 3.53 2.70
N PHE A 45 -3.47 3.20 1.51
CA PHE A 45 -3.31 4.17 0.44
C PHE A 45 -4.67 4.80 0.08
N GLN A 46 -4.77 6.13 0.17
CA GLN A 46 -5.92 6.85 -0.37
C GLN A 46 -5.67 7.14 -1.84
N HIS A 47 -6.53 6.64 -2.72
CA HIS A 47 -6.37 6.92 -4.14
C HIS A 47 -6.63 8.40 -4.42
N PRO A 48 -5.70 9.15 -5.04
CA PRO A 48 -5.94 10.56 -5.35
C PRO A 48 -7.01 10.69 -6.43
N ILE A 49 -7.78 11.78 -6.37
CA ILE A 49 -8.66 12.21 -7.47
C ILE A 49 -7.96 13.36 -8.19
N TYR A 50 -7.81 13.24 -9.50
CA TYR A 50 -7.12 14.22 -10.34
C TYR A 50 -7.78 14.31 -11.71
N LYS A 51 -7.45 15.36 -12.46
CA LYS A 51 -7.98 15.58 -13.78
C LYS A 51 -7.28 14.66 -14.79
N GLN A 52 -8.00 13.67 -15.30
CA GLN A 52 -7.58 12.87 -16.44
C GLN A 52 -7.90 13.59 -17.77
N ILE A 53 -7.19 13.24 -18.84
CA ILE A 53 -7.33 13.87 -20.18
C ILE A 53 -8.68 13.55 -20.83
N HIS A 54 -9.25 12.39 -20.51
CA HIS A 54 -10.55 11.94 -21.00
C HIS A 54 -11.67 12.33 -20.03
N GLU A 55 -12.90 12.32 -20.52
CA GLU A 55 -14.07 12.62 -19.72
C GLU A 55 -14.31 11.54 -18.65
N GLY A 56 -14.67 11.97 -17.44
CA GLY A 56 -14.84 11.10 -16.29
C GLY A 56 -13.55 10.88 -15.50
N PHE A 57 -13.65 10.04 -14.47
CA PHE A 57 -12.51 9.63 -13.64
C PHE A 57 -12.51 8.11 -13.50
N LEU A 58 -11.42 7.48 -13.93
CA LEU A 58 -11.17 6.07 -13.74
C LEU A 58 -10.24 5.89 -12.53
N PRO A 59 -10.74 5.34 -11.40
CA PRO A 59 -9.92 5.09 -10.22
C PRO A 59 -9.00 3.88 -10.45
N CYS A 60 -8.03 3.71 -9.54
CA CYS A 60 -7.12 2.56 -9.49
C CYS A 60 -6.21 2.41 -10.72
N MET A 61 -5.91 3.53 -11.39
CA MET A 61 -4.93 3.57 -12.47
C MET A 61 -3.50 3.54 -11.94
N SER A 62 -2.53 3.19 -12.79
CA SER A 62 -1.12 3.17 -12.41
C SER A 62 -0.58 4.57 -12.08
N SER A 63 0.55 4.65 -11.37
CA SER A 63 1.25 5.93 -11.13
C SER A 63 1.68 6.65 -12.42
N VAL A 64 1.79 5.92 -13.53
CA VAL A 64 2.03 6.50 -14.85
C VAL A 64 0.85 7.37 -15.30
N ASP A 65 -0.38 7.01 -14.94
CA ASP A 65 -1.57 7.78 -15.35
C ASP A 65 -1.54 9.20 -14.77
N ILE A 66 -1.36 9.34 -13.46
CA ILE A 66 -1.24 10.67 -12.83
C ILE A 66 0.01 11.41 -13.28
N LEU A 67 1.12 10.72 -13.58
CA LEU A 67 2.33 11.35 -14.10
C LEU A 67 2.09 12.02 -15.46
N PHE A 68 1.43 11.33 -16.38
CA PHE A 68 1.16 11.87 -17.72
C PHE A 68 -0.02 12.86 -17.76
N ASN A 69 -0.95 12.77 -16.81
CA ASN A 69 -2.07 13.72 -16.70
C ASN A 69 -1.71 15.00 -15.92
N CYS A 70 -0.79 14.94 -14.94
CA CYS A 70 -0.52 16.06 -14.02
C CYS A 70 0.95 16.52 -13.97
N GLY A 71 1.89 15.78 -14.56
CA GLY A 71 3.29 16.17 -14.66
C GLY A 71 3.96 16.43 -13.30
N ALA A 72 4.50 17.63 -13.12
CA ALA A 72 5.20 18.00 -11.88
C ALA A 72 4.27 18.07 -10.65
N GLU A 73 2.97 18.29 -10.84
CA GLU A 73 2.00 18.38 -9.73
C GLU A 73 1.60 17.02 -9.16
N SER A 74 1.96 15.91 -9.83
CA SER A 74 1.53 14.56 -9.45
C SER A 74 1.93 14.21 -8.02
N LEU A 75 3.15 14.55 -7.59
CA LEU A 75 3.63 14.26 -6.23
C LEU A 75 2.79 14.98 -5.17
N LYS A 76 2.55 16.27 -5.37
CA LYS A 76 1.75 17.09 -4.45
C LYS A 76 0.33 16.53 -4.30
N ILE A 77 -0.31 16.15 -5.40
CA ILE A 77 -1.65 15.56 -5.41
C ILE A 77 -1.66 14.22 -4.62
N ILE A 78 -0.64 13.37 -4.82
CA ILE A 78 -0.51 12.12 -4.06
C ILE A 78 -0.35 12.41 -2.57
N GLU A 79 0.55 13.32 -2.19
CA GLU A 79 0.79 13.68 -0.79
C GLU A 79 -0.47 14.24 -0.11
N GLU A 80 -1.20 15.13 -0.79
CA GLU A 80 -2.45 15.70 -0.29
C GLU A 80 -3.52 14.62 -0.05
N SER A 81 -3.62 13.61 -0.93
CA SER A 81 -4.54 12.50 -0.72
C SER A 81 -4.18 11.64 0.49
N GLN A 82 -2.88 11.51 0.83
CA GLN A 82 -2.46 10.71 1.98
C GLN A 82 -2.59 11.43 3.33
N LYS A 83 -2.64 12.77 3.38
CA LYS A 83 -2.76 13.53 4.64
C LYS A 83 -4.03 13.19 5.44
N ASN A 84 -5.05 12.66 4.79
CA ASN A 84 -6.29 12.21 5.44
C ASN A 84 -6.16 10.87 6.18
N ASN A 85 -4.96 10.27 6.25
CA ASN A 85 -4.66 9.01 6.94
C ASN A 85 -3.90 9.15 8.27
N LEU A 86 -3.52 10.37 8.67
CA LEU A 86 -2.85 10.69 9.94
C LEU A 86 -3.87 11.26 10.93
#